data_AF-A0A353PV37-F1
#
_entry.id   AF-A0A353PV37-F1
#
_cell.length_a   1.000
_cell.length_b   1.000
_cell.length_c   1.000
_cell.angle_alpha   90.00
_cell.angle_beta   90.00
_cell.angle_gamma   90.00
#
_symmetry.space_group_name_H-M   'P 1'
#
loop_
_entity.id
_entity.type
_entity.pdbx_description
1 polymer ?
#
loop_
_entity_poly.entity_id
_entity_poly.type
_entity_poly.pdbx_seq_one_letter_code
_entity_poly.pdbx_strand_id
1 'polypeptide(L)'
;MICFNPKEIIDISMPLVEGMKVYKGREAKKPRFENQVNHQTGTVHETLLSMNLHTGTHIDTKLHMIDDGERLEALAISDFIAPAIVLDFSHIQNAITKTDIEEKIASLAKKNILKKGSVTTILKEHFVILKTKNSFEDILEGAFIYLQEDGAEYLAKMGLRGVGIDALGIERDQPNHGSHLALMKEDIHILEGLRLGHVAEGCYTLLALPLSIIGVEASPVRAVLFPSTEITR
;
A
#
# COMPACT_ATOMS: atom_id res chain seq x y z
N MET A 1 17.08 -20.86 4.13
CA MET A 1 16.50 -20.42 5.42
C MET A 1 16.74 -18.92 5.49
N ILE A 2 15.70 -18.10 5.32
CA ILE A 2 15.85 -16.64 5.41
C ILE A 2 15.81 -16.31 6.91
N CYS A 3 16.97 -16.07 7.50
CA CYS A 3 17.07 -15.59 8.87
C CYS A 3 16.90 -14.07 8.84
N PHE A 4 15.71 -13.57 9.16
CA PHE A 4 15.48 -12.13 9.31
C PHE A 4 16.05 -11.65 10.65
N ASN A 5 16.79 -10.54 10.64
CA ASN A 5 17.16 -9.83 11.87
C ASN A 5 15.96 -8.96 12.31
N PRO A 6 15.29 -9.23 13.44
CA PRO A 6 14.12 -8.46 13.84
C PRO A 6 14.39 -6.98 14.08
N LYS A 7 15.66 -6.60 14.30
CA LYS A 7 16.07 -5.20 14.49
C LYS A 7 16.12 -4.39 13.18
N GLU A 8 16.06 -5.07 12.04
CA GLU A 8 16.09 -4.44 10.71
C GLU A 8 14.69 -4.32 10.08
N ILE A 9 13.64 -4.72 10.81
CA ILE A 9 12.26 -4.59 10.35
C ILE A 9 11.87 -3.12 10.30
N ILE A 10 11.44 -2.68 9.13
CA ILE A 10 10.96 -1.32 8.92
C ILE A 10 9.44 -1.35 8.91
N ASP A 11 8.82 -0.78 9.93
CA ASP A 11 7.38 -0.57 9.96
C ASP A 11 7.01 0.55 9.00
N ILE A 12 6.08 0.26 8.09
CA ILE A 12 5.58 1.20 7.08
C ILE A 12 4.09 1.47 7.25
N SER A 13 3.54 1.18 8.44
CA SER A 13 2.12 1.36 8.73
C SER A 13 1.81 2.74 9.31
N MET A 14 0.66 3.28 8.96
CA MET A 14 0.07 4.47 9.53
C MET A 14 -0.52 4.13 10.91
N PRO A 15 -0.13 4.85 11.98
CA PRO A 15 -0.80 4.74 13.26
C PRO A 15 -2.28 5.12 13.15
N LEU A 16 -3.15 4.30 13.72
CA LEU A 16 -4.57 4.63 13.86
C LEU A 16 -4.74 5.52 15.09
N VAL A 17 -5.21 6.75 14.87
CA VAL A 17 -5.47 7.74 15.93
C VAL A 17 -6.79 8.44 15.66
N GLU A 18 -7.45 8.92 16.73
CA GLU A 18 -8.63 9.77 16.56
C GLU A 18 -8.28 11.04 15.81
N GLY A 19 -9.19 11.48 14.95
CA GLY A 19 -9.01 12.70 14.17
C GLY A 19 -7.95 12.59 13.07
N MET A 20 -7.37 11.40 12.82
CA MET A 20 -6.47 11.21 11.68
C MET A 20 -7.15 11.62 10.38
N LYS A 21 -6.33 12.11 9.45
CA LYS A 21 -6.81 12.43 8.10
C LYS A 21 -7.20 11.14 7.38
N VAL A 22 -8.34 11.20 6.70
CA VAL A 22 -8.91 10.07 5.96
C VAL A 22 -9.33 10.54 4.57
N TYR A 23 -9.48 9.59 3.65
CA TYR A 23 -9.87 9.91 2.28
C TYR A 23 -11.13 10.78 2.24
N LYS A 24 -11.04 11.95 1.55
CA LYS A 24 -12.09 12.98 1.46
C LYS A 24 -12.55 13.58 2.79
N GLY A 25 -11.79 13.42 3.87
CA GLY A 25 -12.12 14.00 5.19
C GLY A 25 -13.44 13.52 5.80
N ARG A 26 -13.94 12.36 5.37
CA ARG A 26 -15.24 11.86 5.80
C ARG A 26 -15.19 11.41 7.25
N GLU A 27 -15.92 12.09 8.14
CA GLU A 27 -16.05 11.72 9.56
C GLU A 27 -16.49 10.27 9.80
N ALA A 28 -17.28 9.70 8.89
CA ALA A 28 -17.69 8.30 8.95
C ALA A 28 -16.53 7.31 8.74
N LYS A 29 -15.44 7.73 8.09
CA LYS A 29 -14.24 6.90 7.88
C LYS A 29 -13.26 6.97 9.05
N LYS A 30 -13.24 8.05 9.82
CA LYS A 30 -12.28 8.24 10.92
C LYS A 30 -12.44 7.18 12.01
N PRO A 31 -11.32 6.66 12.58
CA PRO A 31 -11.39 5.78 13.73
C PRO A 31 -12.03 6.49 14.93
N ARG A 32 -12.87 5.75 15.64
CA ARG A 32 -13.43 6.13 16.94
C ARG A 32 -13.04 5.08 17.97
N PHE A 33 -12.50 5.53 19.10
CA PHE A 33 -12.13 4.68 20.22
C PHE A 33 -13.08 4.98 21.39
N GLU A 34 -13.90 4.01 21.75
CA GLU A 34 -14.83 4.13 22.86
C GLU A 34 -14.33 3.27 24.01
N ASN A 35 -14.06 3.89 25.16
CA ASN A 35 -13.78 3.14 26.38
C ASN A 35 -15.09 2.50 26.87
N GLN A 36 -15.22 1.18 26.73
CA GLN A 36 -16.41 0.45 27.17
C GLN A 36 -16.34 0.13 28.67
N VAL A 37 -15.15 -0.17 29.18
CA VAL A 37 -14.86 -0.36 30.60
C VAL A 37 -13.42 0.04 30.91
N ASN A 38 -13.18 0.52 32.12
CA ASN A 38 -11.85 0.82 32.64
C ASN A 38 -11.76 0.51 34.14
N HIS A 39 -10.60 0.71 34.75
CA HIS A 39 -10.37 0.43 36.17
C HIS A 39 -11.14 1.32 37.16
N GLN A 40 -11.84 2.35 36.69
CA GLN A 40 -12.80 3.13 37.49
C GLN A 40 -14.21 2.54 37.44
N THR A 41 -14.56 1.85 36.34
CA THR A 41 -15.90 1.29 36.08
C THR A 41 -15.97 -0.25 36.13
N GLY A 42 -14.82 -0.93 36.22
CA GLY A 42 -14.69 -2.39 36.26
C GLY A 42 -13.28 -2.88 36.64
N THR A 43 -12.99 -4.16 36.42
CA THR A 43 -11.69 -4.79 36.74
C THR A 43 -10.73 -4.89 35.56
N VAL A 44 -11.21 -4.62 34.34
CA VAL A 44 -10.46 -4.70 33.08
C VAL A 44 -10.52 -3.35 32.34
N HIS A 45 -9.74 -3.23 31.26
CA HIS A 45 -9.76 -2.08 30.37
C HIS A 45 -10.02 -2.57 28.94
N GLU A 46 -11.15 -2.17 28.35
CA GLU A 46 -11.56 -2.59 27.01
C GLU A 46 -11.97 -1.36 26.20
N THR A 47 -11.46 -1.30 24.98
CA THR A 47 -11.72 -0.20 24.04
C THR A 47 -12.35 -0.77 22.78
N LEU A 48 -13.52 -0.25 22.41
CA LEU A 48 -14.15 -0.51 21.12
C LEU A 48 -13.50 0.39 20.06
N LEU A 49 -13.03 -0.22 18.97
CA LEU A 49 -12.60 0.48 17.77
C LEU A 49 -13.69 0.37 16.70
N SER A 50 -14.17 1.50 16.19
CA SER A 50 -15.02 1.59 15.00
C SER A 50 -14.32 2.40 13.91
N MET A 51 -14.17 1.84 12.71
CA MET A 51 -13.57 2.54 11.56
C MET A 51 -14.03 1.92 10.23
N ASN A 52 -13.88 2.67 9.13
CA ASN A 52 -14.05 2.11 7.80
C ASN A 52 -12.81 1.30 7.41
N LEU A 53 -12.96 0.16 6.72
CA LEU A 53 -11.84 -0.73 6.40
C LEU A 53 -10.80 -0.11 5.45
N HIS A 54 -11.19 0.94 4.72
CA HIS A 54 -10.32 1.76 3.86
C HIS A 54 -9.66 2.93 4.63
N THR A 55 -9.23 2.66 5.87
CA THR A 55 -8.68 3.68 6.77
C THR A 55 -7.35 3.25 7.34
N GLY A 56 -6.37 4.16 7.30
CA GLY A 56 -4.99 3.83 7.68
C GLY A 56 -4.32 2.96 6.62
N THR A 57 -3.39 2.13 7.04
CA THR A 57 -2.73 1.18 6.14
C THR A 57 -3.62 -0.03 5.93
N HIS A 58 -3.99 -0.29 4.68
CA HIS A 58 -4.97 -1.33 4.35
C HIS A 58 -4.73 -1.89 2.95
N ILE A 59 -5.30 -3.06 2.71
CA ILE A 59 -5.37 -3.67 1.39
C ILE A 59 -6.81 -3.68 0.87
N ASP A 60 -6.93 -3.59 -0.45
CA ASP A 60 -8.20 -3.69 -1.15
C ASP A 60 -8.31 -4.98 -1.96
N THR A 61 -9.53 -5.50 -2.01
CA THR A 61 -9.95 -6.54 -2.94
C THR A 61 -10.72 -5.94 -4.11
N LYS A 62 -10.90 -6.70 -5.19
CA LYS A 62 -11.65 -6.20 -6.36
C LYS A 62 -13.07 -5.76 -6.06
N LEU A 63 -13.72 -6.36 -5.05
CA LEU A 63 -15.08 -5.95 -4.66
C LEU A 63 -15.16 -4.45 -4.31
N HIS A 64 -14.05 -3.81 -3.95
CA HIS A 64 -14.02 -2.37 -3.72
C HIS A 64 -14.56 -1.57 -4.92
N MET A 65 -14.27 -2.01 -6.16
CA MET A 65 -14.56 -1.25 -7.38
C MET A 65 -15.31 -2.04 -8.46
N ILE A 66 -15.48 -3.35 -8.27
CA ILE A 66 -16.10 -4.27 -9.22
C ILE A 66 -17.21 -5.02 -8.48
N ASP A 67 -18.47 -4.85 -8.90
CA ASP A 67 -19.66 -5.37 -8.19
C ASP A 67 -19.61 -6.88 -7.90
N ASP A 68 -19.10 -7.67 -8.85
CA ASP A 68 -18.91 -9.13 -8.72
C ASP A 68 -17.45 -9.50 -8.36
N GLY A 69 -16.66 -8.54 -7.86
CA GLY A 69 -15.28 -8.74 -7.45
C GLY A 69 -15.17 -9.67 -6.23
N GLU A 70 -14.02 -10.32 -6.07
CA GLU A 70 -13.82 -11.20 -4.93
C GLU A 70 -13.72 -10.45 -3.59
N ARG A 71 -14.09 -11.15 -2.52
CA ARG A 71 -13.97 -10.71 -1.13
C ARG A 71 -12.62 -11.13 -0.53
N LEU A 72 -12.32 -10.59 0.65
CA LEU A 72 -11.06 -10.83 1.35
C LEU A 72 -10.74 -12.31 1.57
N GLU A 73 -11.74 -13.13 1.91
CA GLU A 73 -11.54 -14.57 2.15
C GLU A 73 -11.12 -15.39 0.91
N ALA A 74 -11.21 -14.81 -0.29
CA ALA A 74 -10.77 -15.46 -1.52
C ALA A 74 -9.26 -15.32 -1.76
N LEU A 75 -8.60 -14.37 -1.09
CA LEU A 75 -7.18 -14.06 -1.33
C LEU A 75 -6.28 -15.02 -0.56
N ALA A 76 -5.19 -15.47 -1.18
CA ALA A 76 -4.25 -16.35 -0.51
C ALA A 76 -3.31 -15.51 0.37
N ILE A 77 -3.07 -15.95 1.61
CA ILE A 77 -2.17 -15.22 2.52
C ILE A 77 -0.75 -15.08 1.96
N SER A 78 -0.32 -16.02 1.12
CA SER A 78 0.96 -15.98 0.41
C SER A 78 1.08 -14.78 -0.53
N ASP A 79 -0.04 -14.19 -0.96
CA ASP A 79 -0.02 -13.05 -1.87
C ASP A 79 0.53 -11.79 -1.23
N PHE A 80 0.49 -11.73 0.10
CA PHE A 80 0.92 -10.59 0.91
C PHE A 80 2.29 -10.77 1.58
N ILE A 81 3.01 -11.83 1.18
CA ILE A 81 4.40 -12.09 1.56
C ILE A 81 5.20 -12.17 0.27
N ALA A 82 5.83 -11.07 -0.12
CA ALA A 82 6.35 -10.91 -1.46
C ALA A 82 7.66 -10.15 -1.49
N PRO A 83 8.52 -10.37 -2.50
CA PRO A 83 9.57 -9.40 -2.79
C PRO A 83 8.93 -8.06 -3.14
N ALA A 84 9.58 -6.97 -2.77
CA ALA A 84 9.10 -5.62 -3.01
C ALA A 84 10.24 -4.70 -3.44
N ILE A 85 9.90 -3.69 -4.24
CA ILE A 85 10.80 -2.60 -4.59
C ILE A 85 10.17 -1.28 -4.20
N VAL A 86 10.88 -0.49 -3.41
CA VAL A 86 10.49 0.89 -3.09
C VAL A 86 11.08 1.79 -4.15
N LEU A 87 10.23 2.55 -4.83
CA LEU A 87 10.58 3.55 -5.83
C LEU A 87 10.35 4.95 -5.24
N ASP A 88 11.38 5.80 -5.25
CA ASP A 88 11.28 7.12 -4.64
C ASP A 88 10.84 8.20 -5.65
N PHE A 89 9.58 8.62 -5.52
CA PHE A 89 8.94 9.70 -6.26
C PHE A 89 8.73 10.95 -5.40
N SER A 90 9.48 11.14 -4.31
CA SER A 90 9.31 12.31 -3.41
C SER A 90 9.54 13.66 -4.09
N HIS A 91 10.15 13.69 -5.27
CA HIS A 91 10.34 14.88 -6.09
C HIS A 91 9.09 15.27 -6.91
N ILE A 92 8.17 14.33 -7.15
CA ILE A 92 6.93 14.57 -7.88
C ILE A 92 6.02 15.49 -7.06
N GLN A 93 5.30 16.38 -7.74
CA GLN A 93 4.45 17.38 -7.08
C GLN A 93 2.96 17.08 -7.17
N ASN A 94 2.51 16.33 -8.18
CA ASN A 94 1.08 16.13 -8.44
C ASN A 94 0.69 14.66 -8.56
N ALA A 95 1.14 13.97 -9.60
CA ALA A 95 0.77 12.58 -9.86
C ALA A 95 1.95 11.83 -10.49
N ILE A 96 2.06 10.54 -10.17
CA ILE A 96 3.05 9.64 -10.78
C ILE A 96 2.46 9.16 -12.10
N THR A 97 3.13 9.49 -13.21
CA THR A 97 2.71 9.12 -14.57
C THR A 97 3.46 7.89 -15.06
N LYS A 98 3.07 7.38 -16.23
CA LYS A 98 3.83 6.34 -16.92
C LYS A 98 5.29 6.74 -17.14
N THR A 99 5.53 7.96 -17.62
CA THR A 99 6.87 8.45 -17.95
C THR A 99 7.77 8.45 -16.72
N ASP A 100 7.26 8.89 -15.57
CA ASP A 100 8.03 8.91 -14.30
C ASP A 100 8.49 7.49 -13.92
N ILE A 101 7.62 6.49 -14.08
CA ILE A 101 7.90 5.09 -13.78
C ILE A 101 8.93 4.52 -14.75
N GLU A 102 8.78 4.77 -16.05
CA GLU A 102 9.73 4.33 -17.08
C GLU A 102 11.14 4.88 -16.81
N GLU A 103 11.25 6.19 -16.52
CA GLU A 103 12.52 6.84 -16.21
C GLU A 103 13.15 6.28 -14.92
N LYS A 104 12.32 6.08 -13.88
CA LYS A 104 12.77 5.51 -12.61
C LYS A 104 13.33 4.10 -12.79
N ILE A 105 12.61 3.23 -13.50
CA ILE A 105 13.04 1.87 -13.82
C ILE A 105 14.36 1.89 -14.61
N ALA A 106 14.45 2.73 -15.65
CA ALA A 106 15.67 2.84 -16.45
C ALA A 106 16.87 3.30 -15.62
N SER A 107 16.66 4.21 -14.67
CA SER A 107 17.69 4.66 -13.71
C SER A 107 18.17 3.54 -12.80
N LEU A 108 17.26 2.74 -12.24
CA LEU A 108 17.59 1.60 -11.38
C LEU A 108 18.34 0.48 -12.12
N ALA A 109 17.97 0.23 -13.39
CA ALA A 109 18.70 -0.70 -14.25
C ALA A 109 20.15 -0.26 -14.48
N LYS A 110 20.39 1.04 -14.72
CA LYS A 110 21.75 1.59 -14.87
C LYS A 110 22.59 1.47 -13.59
N LYS A 111 21.95 1.56 -12.41
CA LYS A 111 22.59 1.40 -11.10
C LYS A 111 22.83 -0.07 -10.71
N ASN A 112 22.50 -1.04 -11.57
CA ASN A 112 22.53 -2.48 -11.28
C ASN A 112 21.68 -2.90 -10.06
N ILE A 113 20.66 -2.12 -9.70
CA ILE A 113 19.70 -2.49 -8.64
C ILE A 113 18.71 -3.53 -9.19
N LEU A 114 18.32 -3.40 -10.46
CA LEU A 114 17.60 -4.42 -11.22
C LEU A 114 18.62 -5.27 -12.01
N LYS A 115 18.70 -6.58 -11.74
CA LYS A 115 19.63 -7.51 -12.43
C LYS A 115 19.37 -7.59 -13.94
N LYS A 116 20.33 -8.16 -14.71
CA LYS A 116 20.17 -8.47 -16.14
C LYS A 116 18.98 -9.41 -16.38
N GLY A 117 17.96 -8.88 -17.06
CA GLY A 117 16.70 -9.52 -17.45
C GLY A 117 15.72 -8.46 -17.93
N SER A 118 14.59 -8.84 -18.54
CA SER A 118 13.52 -7.85 -18.79
C SER A 118 12.98 -7.38 -17.45
N VAL A 119 12.92 -6.07 -17.21
CA VAL A 119 12.39 -5.51 -15.94
C VAL A 119 10.98 -6.04 -15.67
N THR A 120 10.18 -6.19 -16.71
CA THR A 120 8.86 -6.83 -16.68
C THR A 120 8.90 -8.22 -16.06
N THR A 121 9.85 -9.07 -16.47
CA THR A 121 10.01 -10.42 -15.91
C THR A 121 10.46 -10.38 -14.46
N ILE A 122 11.29 -9.39 -14.09
CA ILE A 122 11.82 -9.25 -12.75
C ILE A 122 10.71 -8.85 -11.77
N LEU A 123 9.88 -7.87 -12.16
CA LEU A 123 8.89 -7.29 -11.26
C LEU A 123 7.55 -8.03 -11.20
N LYS A 124 7.32 -9.04 -12.06
CA LYS A 124 6.06 -9.79 -12.12
C LYS A 124 5.59 -10.30 -10.74
N GLU A 125 6.52 -10.81 -9.94
CA GLU A 125 6.19 -11.34 -8.60
C GLU A 125 6.36 -10.33 -7.46
N HIS A 126 6.64 -9.06 -7.79
CA HIS A 126 6.95 -8.03 -6.80
C HIS A 126 5.76 -7.15 -6.47
N PHE A 127 5.78 -6.63 -5.24
CA PHE A 127 5.13 -5.36 -4.95
C PHE A 127 5.98 -4.18 -5.43
N VAL A 128 5.39 -3.26 -6.17
CA VAL A 128 5.98 -1.94 -6.44
C VAL A 128 5.43 -0.95 -5.44
N ILE A 129 6.30 -0.44 -4.56
CA ILE A 129 5.93 0.49 -3.49
C ILE A 129 6.33 1.90 -3.91
N LEU A 130 5.34 2.77 -4.06
CA LEU A 130 5.46 4.15 -4.51
C LEU A 130 5.62 5.06 -3.30
N LYS A 131 6.87 5.47 -3.03
CA LYS A 131 7.18 6.47 -2.02
C LYS A 131 7.02 7.87 -2.61
N THR A 132 6.33 8.76 -1.91
CA THR A 132 6.11 10.14 -2.34
C THR A 132 6.41 11.11 -1.20
N LYS A 133 6.25 12.41 -1.46
CA LYS A 133 6.34 13.41 -0.39
C LYS A 133 5.16 13.38 0.60
N ASN A 134 4.10 12.62 0.33
CA ASN A 134 2.97 12.45 1.25
C ASN A 134 3.42 11.94 2.62
N SER A 135 4.51 11.15 2.70
CA SER A 135 5.05 10.68 3.98
C SER A 135 5.80 11.74 4.79
N PHE A 136 6.11 12.91 4.23
CA PHE A 136 6.91 13.97 4.87
C PHE A 136 6.09 15.21 5.21
N GLU A 137 4.90 15.31 4.63
CA GLU A 137 3.94 16.39 4.87
C GLU A 137 2.73 15.82 5.61
N ASP A 138 1.92 16.68 6.23
CA ASP A 138 0.62 16.25 6.75
C ASP A 138 -0.30 15.89 5.58
N ILE A 139 -0.36 14.61 5.22
CA ILE A 139 -1.14 14.04 4.10
C ILE A 139 -2.45 14.81 3.85
N LEU A 140 -2.57 15.50 2.72
CA LEU A 140 -3.78 16.29 2.43
C LEU A 140 -4.92 15.37 1.98
N GLU A 141 -6.16 15.60 2.45
CA GLU A 141 -7.29 14.69 2.24
C GLU A 141 -7.76 14.55 0.79
N GLY A 142 -7.44 15.53 -0.07
CA GLY A 142 -7.83 15.55 -1.49
C GLY A 142 -6.76 16.07 -2.45
N ALA A 143 -5.53 16.31 -1.96
CA ALA A 143 -4.44 16.86 -2.76
C ALA A 143 -3.13 16.07 -2.61
N PHE A 144 -3.22 14.85 -2.08
CA PHE A 144 -2.08 13.93 -2.00
C PHE A 144 -1.58 13.53 -3.40
N ILE A 145 -0.30 13.19 -3.49
CA ILE A 145 0.26 12.60 -4.72
C ILE A 145 -0.28 11.20 -4.88
N TYR A 146 -0.67 10.85 -6.10
CA TYR A 146 -1.32 9.60 -6.41
C TYR A 146 -0.73 8.99 -7.70
N LEU A 147 -1.09 7.75 -8.00
CA LEU A 147 -0.74 7.09 -9.25
C LEU A 147 -1.77 7.45 -10.32
N GLN A 148 -1.34 8.13 -11.39
CA GLN A 148 -2.21 8.46 -12.51
C GLN A 148 -2.58 7.22 -13.33
N GLU A 149 -3.73 7.25 -14.00
CA GLU A 149 -4.30 6.13 -14.76
C GLU A 149 -3.31 5.53 -15.76
N ASP A 150 -2.58 6.35 -16.52
CA ASP A 150 -1.56 5.87 -17.47
C ASP A 150 -0.38 5.15 -16.79
N GLY A 151 0.00 5.59 -15.59
CA GLY A 151 0.98 4.93 -14.74
C GLY A 151 0.45 3.59 -14.21
N ALA A 152 -0.81 3.56 -13.78
CA ALA A 152 -1.48 2.33 -13.33
C ALA A 152 -1.59 1.30 -14.46
N GLU A 153 -2.03 1.70 -15.66
CA GLU A 153 -2.07 0.82 -16.84
C GLU A 153 -0.68 0.30 -17.23
N TYR A 154 0.35 1.11 -17.07
CA TYR A 154 1.71 0.70 -17.35
C TYR A 154 2.18 -0.38 -16.37
N LEU A 155 1.97 -0.18 -15.07
CA LEU A 155 2.27 -1.18 -14.03
C LEU A 155 1.42 -2.45 -14.22
N ALA A 156 0.16 -2.29 -14.62
CA ALA A 156 -0.76 -3.40 -14.90
C ALA A 156 -0.22 -4.35 -15.98
N LYS A 157 0.29 -3.79 -17.09
CA LYS A 157 0.94 -4.54 -18.16
C LYS A 157 2.21 -5.28 -17.73
N MET A 158 2.79 -4.93 -16.58
CA MET A 158 3.95 -5.65 -16.04
C MET A 158 3.56 -6.94 -15.30
N GLY A 159 2.28 -7.12 -14.98
CA GLY A 159 1.76 -8.29 -14.28
C GLY A 159 2.32 -8.43 -12.87
N LEU A 160 2.43 -7.32 -12.15
CA LEU A 160 2.95 -7.25 -10.79
C LEU A 160 2.08 -8.05 -9.81
N ARG A 161 2.62 -8.36 -8.64
CA ARG A 161 1.84 -8.92 -7.54
C ARG A 161 0.98 -7.87 -6.86
N GLY A 162 1.50 -6.65 -6.73
CA GLY A 162 0.79 -5.56 -6.10
C GLY A 162 1.44 -4.20 -6.26
N VAL A 163 0.68 -3.15 -5.95
CA VAL A 163 1.16 -1.77 -5.89
C VAL A 163 0.82 -1.20 -4.53
N GLY A 164 1.83 -0.63 -3.87
CA GLY A 164 1.67 0.07 -2.60
C GLY A 164 1.91 1.57 -2.75
N ILE A 165 1.25 2.40 -1.95
CA ILE A 165 1.46 3.86 -1.96
C ILE A 165 1.34 4.48 -0.56
N ASP A 166 2.10 5.54 -0.30
CA ASP A 166 2.01 6.34 0.93
C ASP A 166 0.96 7.46 0.86
N ALA A 167 -0.22 7.15 0.33
CA ALA A 167 -1.34 8.08 0.16
C ALA A 167 -2.62 7.55 0.82
N LEU A 168 -3.66 8.38 0.94
CA LEU A 168 -4.99 7.94 1.42
C LEU A 168 -5.79 7.16 0.36
N GLY A 169 -5.20 6.97 -0.82
CA GLY A 169 -5.78 6.40 -2.03
C GLY A 169 -4.69 6.20 -3.08
N ILE A 170 -4.75 5.14 -3.88
CA ILE A 170 -3.93 4.95 -5.09
C ILE A 170 -4.24 6.02 -6.12
N GLU A 171 -5.45 6.57 -6.07
CA GLU A 171 -5.93 7.74 -6.80
C GLU A 171 -6.73 8.68 -5.89
N ARG A 172 -7.05 9.87 -6.41
CA ARG A 172 -7.90 10.85 -5.71
C ARG A 172 -9.37 10.60 -6.07
N ASP A 173 -10.05 11.59 -6.62
CA ASP A 173 -11.46 11.59 -6.98
C ASP A 173 -11.68 11.61 -8.51
N GLN A 174 -10.73 11.04 -9.26
CA GLN A 174 -10.87 10.86 -10.71
C GLN A 174 -12.20 10.14 -11.00
N PRO A 175 -13.04 10.65 -11.93
CA PRO A 175 -14.45 10.28 -12.04
C PRO A 175 -14.69 8.81 -12.41
N ASN A 176 -13.73 8.19 -13.10
CA ASN A 176 -13.84 6.82 -13.59
C ASN A 176 -13.06 5.81 -12.75
N HIS A 177 -12.37 6.26 -11.72
CA HIS A 177 -11.51 5.41 -10.91
C HIS A 177 -10.49 4.58 -11.70
N GLY A 178 -9.88 5.23 -12.70
CA GLY A 178 -9.07 4.57 -13.72
C GLY A 178 -7.89 3.80 -13.13
N SER A 179 -7.25 4.33 -12.08
CA SER A 179 -6.07 3.67 -11.50
C SER A 179 -6.43 2.41 -10.72
N HIS A 180 -7.51 2.44 -9.92
CA HIS A 180 -7.98 1.23 -9.25
C HIS A 180 -8.38 0.17 -10.28
N LEU A 181 -9.22 0.54 -11.25
CA LEU A 181 -9.73 -0.41 -12.23
C LEU A 181 -8.62 -1.00 -13.11
N ALA A 182 -7.62 -0.21 -13.50
CA ALA A 182 -6.49 -0.69 -14.28
C ALA A 182 -5.69 -1.77 -13.54
N LEU A 183 -5.47 -1.62 -12.23
CA LEU A 183 -4.74 -2.60 -11.42
C LEU A 183 -5.61 -3.81 -11.08
N MET A 184 -6.83 -3.58 -10.59
CA MET A 184 -7.75 -4.63 -10.14
C MET A 184 -8.18 -5.60 -11.24
N LYS A 185 -8.34 -5.12 -12.49
CA LYS A 185 -8.67 -5.98 -13.63
C LYS A 185 -7.57 -6.97 -14.01
N GLU A 186 -6.33 -6.67 -13.63
CA GLU A 186 -5.15 -7.52 -13.87
C GLU A 186 -4.73 -8.28 -12.60
N ASP A 187 -5.64 -8.46 -11.64
CA ASP A 187 -5.39 -9.20 -10.38
C ASP A 187 -4.28 -8.59 -9.50
N ILE A 188 -3.99 -7.30 -9.65
CA ILE A 188 -2.93 -6.62 -8.88
C ILE A 188 -3.50 -6.09 -7.56
N HIS A 189 -2.92 -6.51 -6.44
CA HIS A 189 -3.31 -6.04 -5.12
C HIS A 189 -2.94 -4.57 -4.89
N ILE A 190 -3.79 -3.83 -4.19
CA ILE A 190 -3.55 -2.43 -3.84
C ILE A 190 -3.33 -2.33 -2.34
N LEU A 191 -2.24 -1.65 -1.94
CA LEU A 191 -1.85 -1.41 -0.55
C LEU A 191 -1.72 0.10 -0.30
N GLU A 192 -2.63 0.66 0.47
CA GLU A 192 -2.70 2.11 0.66
C GLU A 192 -2.31 2.52 2.07
N GLY A 193 -2.18 3.84 2.29
CA GLY A 193 -1.95 4.41 3.60
C GLY A 193 -0.58 4.09 4.19
N LEU A 194 0.43 3.83 3.37
CA LEU A 194 1.79 3.52 3.86
C LEU A 194 2.46 4.76 4.50
N ARG A 195 3.54 4.50 5.25
CA ARG A 195 4.46 5.50 5.81
C ARG A 195 5.88 5.16 5.35
N LEU A 196 6.37 5.92 4.37
CA LEU A 196 7.60 5.62 3.64
C LEU A 196 8.69 6.68 3.81
N GLY A 197 8.46 7.71 4.63
CA GLY A 197 9.37 8.85 4.78
C GLY A 197 10.78 8.43 5.21
N HIS A 198 10.85 7.46 6.12
CA HIS A 198 12.08 6.87 6.66
C HIS A 198 12.63 5.68 5.85
N VAL A 199 11.97 5.28 4.77
CA VAL A 199 12.35 4.11 3.95
C VAL A 199 13.24 4.55 2.79
N ALA A 200 14.36 3.87 2.58
CA ALA A 200 15.23 4.13 1.43
C ALA A 200 14.67 3.51 0.14
N GLU A 201 15.01 4.07 -1.02
CA GLU A 201 14.79 3.42 -2.31
C GLU A 201 15.59 2.12 -2.37
N GLY A 202 14.98 1.01 -2.81
CA GLY A 202 15.67 -0.28 -2.86
C GLY A 202 14.76 -1.49 -2.80
N CYS A 203 15.39 -2.65 -2.57
CA CYS A 203 14.76 -3.95 -2.61
C CYS A 203 14.49 -4.47 -1.19
N TYR A 204 13.32 -5.08 -1.03
CA TYR A 204 12.81 -5.53 0.25
C TYR A 204 12.05 -6.84 0.11
N THR A 205 11.76 -7.47 1.23
CA THR A 205 10.62 -8.38 1.36
C THR A 205 9.51 -7.66 2.11
N LEU A 206 8.32 -7.61 1.53
CA LEU A 206 7.10 -7.05 2.13
C LEU A 206 6.31 -8.17 2.84
N LEU A 207 5.88 -7.87 4.07
CA LEU A 207 4.79 -8.58 4.74
C LEU A 207 3.67 -7.57 5.01
N ALA A 208 2.51 -7.76 4.40
CA ALA A 208 1.32 -6.89 4.54
C ALA A 208 0.06 -7.73 4.78
N LEU A 209 0.07 -8.53 5.84
CA LEU A 209 -0.94 -9.55 6.09
C LEU A 209 -2.28 -8.94 6.51
N PRO A 210 -3.39 -9.21 5.80
CA PRO A 210 -4.72 -8.82 6.24
C PRO A 210 -5.22 -9.60 7.44
N LEU A 211 -6.10 -8.95 8.21
CA LEU A 211 -6.93 -9.63 9.18
C LEU A 211 -7.89 -10.59 8.46
N SER A 212 -8.20 -11.72 9.09
CA SER A 212 -9.17 -12.67 8.53
C SER A 212 -10.60 -12.22 8.85
N ILE A 213 -11.08 -11.21 8.12
CA ILE A 213 -12.45 -10.67 8.24
C ILE A 213 -13.28 -11.24 7.08
N ILE A 214 -14.34 -11.97 7.40
CA ILE A 214 -15.20 -12.62 6.40
C ILE A 214 -16.22 -11.63 5.83
N GLY A 215 -16.43 -11.68 4.52
CA GLY A 215 -17.54 -10.99 3.88
C GLY A 215 -17.24 -9.54 3.51
N VAL A 216 -15.98 -9.09 3.60
CA VAL A 216 -15.59 -7.69 3.38
C VAL A 216 -14.63 -7.54 2.20
N GLU A 217 -14.52 -6.30 1.71
CA GLU A 217 -13.74 -5.93 0.52
C GLU A 217 -12.36 -5.34 0.81
N ALA A 218 -12.00 -5.15 2.08
CA ALA A 218 -10.73 -4.57 2.49
C ALA A 218 -10.33 -5.06 3.88
N SER A 219 -9.07 -4.84 4.24
CA SER A 219 -8.60 -5.07 5.61
C SER A 219 -7.49 -4.11 5.99
N PRO A 220 -7.50 -3.56 7.22
CA PRO A 220 -6.30 -2.95 7.77
C PRO A 220 -5.19 -3.99 7.86
N VAL A 221 -3.94 -3.55 7.70
CA VAL A 221 -2.76 -4.39 7.77
C VAL A 221 -1.68 -3.74 8.62
N ARG A 222 -0.84 -4.57 9.26
CA ARG A 222 0.47 -4.13 9.72
C ARG A 222 1.48 -4.46 8.62
N ALA A 223 1.82 -3.47 7.81
CA ALA A 223 2.78 -3.62 6.73
C ALA A 223 4.21 -3.35 7.23
N VAL A 224 5.12 -4.28 6.93
CA VAL A 224 6.54 -4.17 7.28
C VAL A 224 7.43 -4.57 6.11
N LEU A 225 8.61 -3.96 6.04
CA LEU A 225 9.66 -4.29 5.09
C LEU A 225 10.87 -4.90 5.80
N PHE A 226 11.44 -5.92 5.17
CA PHE A 226 12.75 -6.48 5.53
C PHE A 226 13.75 -6.11 4.43
N PRO A 227 14.87 -5.46 4.75
CA PRO A 227 15.90 -5.17 3.76
C PRO A 227 16.33 -6.43 3.03
N SER A 228 16.33 -6.39 1.70
CA SER A 228 16.92 -7.44 0.87
C SER A 228 18.10 -6.86 0.12
N THR A 229 19.22 -7.60 0.10
CA THR A 229 20.39 -7.19 -0.67
C THR A 229 20.22 -7.42 -2.17
N GLU A 230 19.23 -8.23 -2.60
CA GLU A 230 19.02 -8.56 -4.01
C GLU A 230 17.54 -8.83 -4.35
N ILE A 231 17.17 -8.59 -5.60
CA ILE A 231 15.98 -9.19 -6.21
C ILE A 231 16.32 -10.62 -6.57
N THR A 232 15.84 -11.57 -5.78
CA THR A 232 15.95 -12.99 -6.10
C THR A 232 14.91 -13.37 -7.13
N ARG A 233 15.36 -14.11 -8.16
CA ARG A 233 14.53 -14.70 -9.22
C ARG A 233 13.61 -15.78 -8.68
#